data_AF-A0A6P0C8N6-F1
#
_entry.id   AF-A0A6P0C8N6-F1
#
_cell.length_a   1.000
_cell.length_b   1.000
_cell.length_c   1.000
_cell.angle_alpha   90.00
_cell.angle_beta   90.00
_cell.angle_gamma   90.00
#
_symmetry.space_group_name_H-M   'P 1'
#
loop_
_entity.id
_entity.type
_entity.pdbx_description
1 polymer ?
#
loop_
_entity_poly.entity_id
_entity_poly.type
_entity_poly.pdbx_seq_one_letter_code
_entity_poly.pdbx_strand_id
1 'polypeptide(L)'
;MSGLTCDHVGLSDTYSSRRYFRKFETIMQHMLHVAGVLRAEGKLDDDEVDILTRYAVKLTHTFRALGFKYLLAGRETGRFFGSLTMDSRDSGFPVAEEIMTMANDAQQAAAHLDGMVSVEALKDQMVQTILGERQIPTKLQFTLSQRLYYEELVKGDLFWMQNDPQSQWLGNLAGGRRQFRLHWATYDSQVNLPVIYLMELEDSGRIGLPKDQRRWPEVQAHLSAQALGGLKLLTIAKGFDEDFDDLHPKRLRRFHVGPMYSHAYTQQAGPLRDVLSEAKAPEGQDWALVWTEEELISDRVIEEKAGWFSTVERQIFALDPFAAANGEDLGATRQERSIILPQRPFQVLEEKKPAGFASVRKFVVSQTGRVLQY
;
A
#
# COMPACT_ATOMS: atom_id res chain seq x y z
N MET A 1 34.28 -1.14 1.07
CA MET A 1 33.13 -0.24 1.28
C MET A 1 32.47 -0.03 -0.07
N SER A 2 31.43 -0.82 -0.37
CA SER A 2 30.67 -0.74 -1.61
C SER A 2 29.91 0.58 -1.65
N GLY A 3 30.02 1.30 -2.77
CA GLY A 3 29.28 2.53 -2.98
C GLY A 3 27.78 2.27 -2.95
N LEU A 4 27.09 2.94 -2.02
CA LEU A 4 25.66 3.20 -2.12
C LEU A 4 25.45 4.04 -3.38
N THR A 5 25.10 3.40 -4.48
CA THR A 5 24.56 4.12 -5.63
C THR A 5 23.25 4.74 -5.18
N CYS A 6 23.15 6.08 -5.25
CA CYS A 6 21.92 6.79 -4.96
C CYS A 6 20.90 6.49 -6.06
N ASP A 7 20.03 5.51 -5.80
CA ASP A 7 19.02 5.02 -6.75
C ASP A 7 17.71 5.84 -6.69
N HIS A 8 17.71 6.84 -5.81
CA HIS A 8 16.66 7.81 -5.58
C HIS A 8 16.75 8.98 -6.56
N VAL A 9 15.64 9.30 -7.22
CA VAL A 9 15.56 10.42 -8.17
C VAL A 9 14.66 11.51 -7.57
N GLY A 10 15.20 12.72 -7.47
CA GLY A 10 14.42 13.90 -7.13
C GLY A 10 13.57 14.35 -8.31
N LEU A 11 12.24 14.35 -8.17
CA LEU A 11 11.36 15.00 -9.14
C LEU A 11 11.38 16.52 -8.91
N SER A 12 12.38 17.17 -9.50
CA SER A 12 12.63 18.61 -9.34
C SER A 12 11.80 19.50 -10.25
N ASP A 13 11.18 18.97 -11.32
CA ASP A 13 10.30 19.72 -12.21
C ASP A 13 8.84 19.71 -11.71
N THR A 14 8.24 20.91 -11.60
CA THR A 14 6.87 21.13 -11.11
C THR A 14 5.81 20.36 -11.91
N TYR A 15 5.97 20.26 -13.22
CA TYR A 15 5.01 19.53 -14.05
C TYR A 15 5.17 18.02 -13.91
N SER A 16 6.39 17.56 -13.64
CA SER A 16 6.70 16.14 -13.47
C SER A 16 6.14 15.58 -12.18
N SER A 17 6.25 16.27 -11.03
CA SER A 17 5.67 15.83 -9.75
C SER A 17 4.14 15.79 -9.78
N ARG A 18 3.50 16.79 -10.40
CA ARG A 18 2.03 16.83 -10.56
C ARG A 18 1.50 15.69 -11.41
N ARG A 19 2.17 15.40 -12.54
CA ARG A 19 1.80 14.29 -13.42
C ARG A 19 2.02 12.94 -12.75
N TYR A 20 3.10 12.81 -11.97
CA TYR A 20 3.41 11.62 -11.18
C TYR A 20 2.29 11.31 -10.18
N PHE A 21 1.89 12.26 -9.34
CA PHE A 21 0.83 12.02 -8.35
C PHE A 21 -0.55 11.82 -8.99
N ARG A 22 -0.87 12.52 -10.09
CA ARG A 22 -2.11 12.26 -10.85
C ARG A 22 -2.14 10.83 -11.40
N LYS A 23 -1.01 10.32 -11.88
CA LYS A 23 -0.88 8.93 -12.33
C LYS A 23 -1.18 7.97 -11.18
N PHE A 24 -0.60 8.18 -10.00
CA PHE A 24 -0.90 7.36 -8.81
C PHE A 24 -2.37 7.41 -8.39
N GLU A 25 -2.99 8.60 -8.35
CA GLU A 25 -4.41 8.76 -8.03
C GLU A 25 -5.29 7.95 -9.00
N THR A 26 -4.95 7.97 -10.29
CA THR A 26 -5.64 7.18 -11.32
C THR A 26 -5.43 5.67 -11.12
N ILE A 27 -4.20 5.24 -10.84
CA ILE A 27 -3.87 3.83 -10.58
C ILE A 27 -4.65 3.30 -9.37
N MET A 28 -4.68 4.04 -8.25
CA MET A 28 -5.39 3.64 -7.03
C MET A 28 -6.90 3.52 -7.28
N GLN A 29 -7.50 4.39 -8.09
CA GLN A 29 -8.90 4.26 -8.51
C GLN A 29 -9.15 2.97 -9.31
N HIS A 30 -8.22 2.55 -10.18
CA HIS A 30 -8.36 1.29 -10.91
C HIS A 30 -8.22 0.07 -10.00
N MET A 31 -7.41 0.14 -8.94
CA MET A 31 -7.32 -0.95 -7.96
C MET A 31 -8.64 -1.23 -7.26
N LEU A 32 -9.46 -0.20 -6.99
CA LEU A 32 -10.81 -0.38 -6.45
C LEU A 32 -11.70 -1.21 -7.37
N HIS A 33 -11.56 -1.02 -8.68
CA HIS A 33 -12.28 -1.82 -9.67
C HIS A 33 -11.76 -3.25 -9.74
N VAL A 34 -10.44 -3.46 -9.61
CA VAL A 34 -9.83 -4.80 -9.54
C VAL A 34 -10.35 -5.58 -8.33
N ALA A 35 -10.46 -4.93 -7.16
CA ALA A 35 -11.07 -5.55 -5.98
C ALA A 35 -12.52 -5.99 -6.27
N GLY A 36 -13.30 -5.16 -6.98
CA GLY A 36 -14.65 -5.52 -7.44
C GLY A 36 -14.70 -6.71 -8.41
N VAL A 37 -13.72 -6.83 -9.33
CA VAL A 37 -13.61 -8.00 -10.22
C VAL A 37 -13.30 -9.27 -9.42
N LEU A 38 -12.32 -9.20 -8.52
CA LEU A 38 -11.94 -10.33 -7.66
C LEU A 38 -13.08 -10.79 -6.75
N ARG A 39 -13.92 -9.86 -6.29
CA ARG A 39 -15.16 -10.16 -5.58
C ARG A 39 -16.14 -10.96 -6.43
N ALA A 40 -16.37 -10.52 -7.67
CA ALA A 40 -17.28 -11.22 -8.59
C ALA A 40 -16.81 -12.64 -8.92
N GLU A 41 -15.50 -12.90 -8.84
CA GLU A 41 -14.90 -14.23 -8.98
C GLU A 41 -14.85 -15.07 -7.69
N GLY A 42 -15.32 -14.52 -6.56
CA GLY A 42 -15.25 -15.19 -5.25
C GLY A 42 -13.83 -15.32 -4.68
N LYS A 43 -12.88 -14.51 -5.16
CA LYS A 43 -11.49 -14.45 -4.65
C LYS A 43 -11.36 -13.50 -3.45
N LEU A 44 -12.27 -12.54 -3.36
CA LEU A 44 -12.44 -11.65 -2.21
C LEU A 44 -13.90 -11.71 -1.75
N ASP A 45 -14.12 -11.63 -0.45
CA ASP A 45 -15.44 -11.34 0.09
C ASP A 45 -15.69 -9.82 0.24
N ASP A 46 -16.92 -9.45 0.59
CA ASP A 46 -17.36 -8.05 0.71
C ASP A 46 -16.53 -7.27 1.73
N ASP A 47 -16.25 -7.89 2.88
CA ASP A 47 -15.49 -7.29 3.97
C ASP A 47 -14.01 -7.11 3.58
N GLU A 48 -13.42 -8.08 2.88
CA GLU A 48 -12.06 -7.99 2.35
C GLU A 48 -11.93 -6.85 1.32
N VAL A 49 -12.93 -6.68 0.44
CA VAL A 49 -12.98 -5.56 -0.50
C VAL A 49 -13.04 -4.22 0.22
N ASP A 50 -13.85 -4.11 1.26
CA ASP A 50 -13.98 -2.88 2.05
C ASP A 50 -12.66 -2.53 2.76
N ILE A 51 -11.96 -3.53 3.30
CA ILE A 51 -10.63 -3.36 3.93
C ILE A 51 -9.61 -2.88 2.90
N LEU A 52 -9.48 -3.54 1.75
CA LEU A 52 -8.53 -3.16 0.71
C LEU A 52 -8.85 -1.77 0.14
N THR A 53 -10.14 -1.45 -0.04
CA THR A 53 -10.61 -0.13 -0.47
C THR A 53 -10.20 0.95 0.52
N ARG A 54 -10.37 0.71 1.82
CA ARG A 54 -9.94 1.63 2.88
C ARG A 54 -8.44 1.93 2.80
N TYR A 55 -7.59 0.92 2.62
CA TYR A 55 -6.15 1.14 2.48
C TYR A 55 -5.76 1.85 1.18
N ALA A 56 -6.44 1.57 0.06
CA ALA A 56 -6.21 2.28 -1.19
C ALA A 56 -6.60 3.76 -1.11
N VAL A 57 -7.70 4.08 -0.40
CA VAL A 57 -8.10 5.46 -0.09
C VAL A 57 -7.03 6.15 0.78
N LYS A 58 -6.53 5.47 1.81
CA LYS A 58 -5.45 5.98 2.66
C LYS A 58 -4.18 6.31 1.86
N LEU A 59 -3.78 5.42 0.94
CA LEU A 59 -2.64 5.68 0.03
C LEU A 59 -2.91 6.87 -0.88
N THR A 60 -4.13 7.01 -1.39
CA THR A 60 -4.54 8.15 -2.22
C THR A 60 -4.43 9.47 -1.46
N HIS A 61 -4.88 9.52 -0.20
CA HIS A 61 -4.72 10.71 0.65
C HIS A 61 -3.25 11.02 0.94
N THR A 62 -2.44 10.01 1.25
CA THR A 62 -0.99 10.16 1.44
C THR A 62 -0.32 10.79 0.22
N PHE A 63 -0.59 10.27 -0.98
CA PHE A 63 -0.02 10.79 -2.21
C PHE A 63 -0.56 12.17 -2.59
N ARG A 64 -1.83 12.47 -2.25
CA ARG A 64 -2.38 13.82 -2.41
C ARG A 64 -1.68 14.83 -1.50
N ALA A 65 -1.45 14.48 -0.23
CA ALA A 65 -0.73 15.33 0.71
C ALA A 65 0.71 15.60 0.22
N LEU A 66 1.45 14.56 -0.17
CA LEU A 66 2.78 14.74 -0.79
C LEU A 66 2.72 15.57 -2.08
N GLY A 67 1.65 15.40 -2.88
CA GLY A 67 1.38 16.23 -4.05
C GLY A 67 1.22 17.71 -3.75
N PHE A 68 0.58 18.07 -2.63
CA PHE A 68 0.48 19.46 -2.17
C PHE A 68 1.82 19.98 -1.61
N LYS A 69 2.53 19.16 -0.84
CA LYS A 69 3.86 19.49 -0.29
C LYS A 69 4.84 19.87 -1.39
N TYR A 70 4.89 19.06 -2.46
CA TYR A 70 5.80 19.24 -3.59
C TYR A 70 5.18 19.94 -4.81
N LEU A 71 4.00 20.57 -4.64
CA LEU A 71 3.24 21.17 -5.73
C LEU A 71 4.04 22.23 -6.50
N LEU A 72 4.89 22.99 -5.79
CA LEU A 72 5.74 24.05 -6.36
C LEU A 72 7.24 23.70 -6.34
N ALA A 73 7.60 22.43 -6.19
CA ALA A 73 9.00 22.00 -6.34
C ALA A 73 9.56 22.47 -7.69
N GLY A 74 10.79 22.99 -7.68
CA GLY A 74 11.47 23.53 -8.88
C GLY A 74 11.16 24.98 -9.26
N ARG A 75 10.24 25.67 -8.56
CA ARG A 75 10.03 27.11 -8.78
C ARG A 75 10.91 27.97 -7.90
N GLU A 76 11.37 29.09 -8.44
CA GLU A 76 12.02 30.17 -7.68
C GLU A 76 11.00 30.84 -6.74
N THR A 77 10.84 30.28 -5.56
CA THR A 77 10.02 30.85 -4.47
C THR A 77 10.83 31.72 -3.51
N GLY A 78 12.16 31.82 -3.73
CA GLY A 78 13.12 32.48 -2.83
C GLY A 78 13.63 31.59 -1.70
N ARG A 79 13.18 30.33 -1.61
CA ARG A 79 13.70 29.27 -0.73
C ARG A 79 13.72 27.95 -1.50
N PHE A 80 14.80 27.18 -1.38
CA PHE A 80 14.88 25.83 -1.95
C PHE A 80 14.18 24.85 -1.00
N PHE A 81 13.11 24.19 -1.46
CA PHE A 81 12.26 23.32 -0.63
C PHE A 81 12.46 21.82 -0.92
N GLY A 82 13.59 21.46 -1.55
CA GLY A 82 13.85 20.09 -1.96
C GLY A 82 12.98 19.64 -3.13
N SER A 83 13.03 18.34 -3.41
CA SER A 83 12.26 17.67 -4.44
C SER A 83 11.71 16.38 -3.86
N LEU A 84 10.54 15.93 -4.33
CA LEU A 84 10.03 14.61 -3.97
C LEU A 84 11.09 13.56 -4.32
N THR A 85 11.44 12.75 -3.34
CA THR A 85 12.31 11.60 -3.56
C THR A 85 11.45 10.37 -3.82
N MET A 86 11.60 9.79 -5.01
CA MET A 86 10.99 8.50 -5.35
C MET A 86 12.07 7.48 -5.67
N ASP A 87 11.77 6.22 -5.40
CA ASP A 87 12.59 5.11 -5.85
C ASP A 87 12.21 4.77 -7.30
N SER A 88 13.14 5.05 -8.20
CA SER A 88 12.92 4.90 -9.64
C SER A 88 13.34 3.53 -10.18
N ARG A 89 14.09 2.73 -9.42
CA ARG A 89 14.73 1.50 -9.91
C ARG A 89 14.04 0.24 -9.45
N ASP A 90 13.36 0.29 -8.31
CA ASP A 90 12.71 -0.89 -7.76
C ASP A 90 11.19 -0.67 -7.67
N SER A 91 10.72 0.20 -6.76
CA SER A 91 9.30 0.35 -6.44
C SER A 91 8.50 1.24 -7.37
N GLY A 92 9.03 2.40 -7.79
CA GLY A 92 8.27 3.48 -8.44
C GLY A 92 7.47 4.38 -7.49
N PHE A 93 7.54 4.13 -6.18
CA PHE A 93 6.79 4.85 -5.14
C PHE A 93 7.65 5.95 -4.46
N PRO A 94 7.05 6.91 -3.73
CA PRO A 94 7.79 7.79 -2.84
C PRO A 94 8.65 6.99 -1.86
N VAL A 95 9.84 7.48 -1.47
CA VAL A 95 10.66 6.73 -0.51
C VAL A 95 10.05 6.76 0.89
N ALA A 96 10.28 5.73 1.70
CA ALA A 96 9.78 5.63 3.07
C ALA A 96 10.09 6.88 3.94
N GLU A 97 11.23 7.53 3.71
CA GLU A 97 11.63 8.77 4.39
C GLU A 97 10.64 9.92 4.18
N GLU A 98 9.98 9.99 3.01
CA GLU A 98 8.93 10.98 2.73
C GLU A 98 7.72 10.77 3.65
N ILE A 99 7.36 9.50 3.88
CA ILE A 99 6.25 9.13 4.77
C ILE A 99 6.60 9.43 6.23
N MET A 100 7.84 9.16 6.65
CA MET A 100 8.33 9.51 8.00
C MET A 100 8.34 11.02 8.24
N THR A 101 8.81 11.79 7.25
CA THR A 101 8.80 13.25 7.33
C THR A 101 7.37 13.79 7.40
N MET A 102 6.47 13.23 6.58
CA MET A 102 5.05 13.58 6.60
C MET A 102 4.39 13.28 7.96
N ALA A 103 4.77 12.17 8.61
CA ALA A 103 4.27 11.84 9.94
C ALA A 103 4.71 12.85 11.01
N ASN A 104 5.93 13.38 10.91
CA ASN A 104 6.41 14.46 11.78
C ASN A 104 5.64 15.77 11.51
N ASP A 105 5.45 16.13 10.24
CA ASP A 105 4.68 17.32 9.86
C ASP A 105 3.23 17.26 10.40
N ALA A 106 2.62 16.08 10.38
CA ALA A 106 1.26 15.85 10.86
C ALA A 106 1.07 16.17 12.35
N GLN A 107 2.09 15.99 13.18
CA GLN A 107 2.02 16.32 14.61
C GLN A 107 1.87 17.83 14.87
N GLN A 108 2.32 18.67 13.94
CA GLN A 108 2.33 20.12 14.07
C GLN A 108 1.32 20.80 13.13
N ALA A 109 0.63 20.03 12.28
CA ALA A 109 -0.23 20.54 11.22
C ALA A 109 -1.37 21.45 11.74
N ALA A 110 -2.04 21.07 12.83
CA ALA A 110 -3.11 21.88 13.40
C ALA A 110 -2.61 23.26 13.88
N ALA A 111 -1.48 23.30 14.59
CA ALA A 111 -0.87 24.55 15.05
C ALA A 111 -0.40 25.43 13.88
N HIS A 112 0.08 24.82 12.79
CA HIS A 112 0.41 25.57 11.57
C HIS A 112 -0.83 26.18 10.90
N LEU A 113 -1.96 25.45 10.85
CA LEU A 113 -3.19 25.93 10.23
C LEU A 113 -3.81 27.12 10.96
N ASP A 114 -3.73 27.18 12.29
CA ASP A 114 -4.27 28.29 13.09
C ASP A 114 -3.65 29.64 12.70
N GLY A 115 -2.38 29.64 12.27
CA GLY A 115 -1.68 30.83 11.80
C GLY A 115 -1.85 31.14 10.31
N MET A 116 -2.54 30.29 9.55
CA MET A 116 -2.65 30.41 8.10
C MET A 116 -3.93 31.11 7.65
N VAL A 117 -3.81 31.96 6.64
CA VAL A 117 -4.94 32.57 5.91
C VAL A 117 -5.77 31.48 5.24
N SER A 118 -7.10 31.65 5.12
CA SER A 118 -7.98 30.65 4.50
C SER A 118 -7.70 30.43 3.01
N VAL A 119 -8.16 29.29 2.48
CA VAL A 119 -8.05 28.96 1.05
C VAL A 119 -8.72 30.02 0.19
N GLU A 120 -9.89 30.50 0.58
CA GLU A 120 -10.66 31.52 -0.13
C GLU A 120 -9.91 32.84 -0.17
N ALA A 121 -9.42 33.32 0.99
CA ALA A 121 -8.70 34.58 1.07
C ALA A 121 -7.36 34.54 0.31
N LEU A 122 -6.66 33.40 0.31
CA LEU A 122 -5.46 33.23 -0.52
C LEU A 122 -5.79 33.27 -2.02
N LYS A 123 -6.91 32.67 -2.45
CA LYS A 123 -7.38 32.74 -3.84
C LYS A 123 -7.76 34.17 -4.23
N ASP A 124 -8.44 34.90 -3.37
CA ASP A 124 -8.81 36.30 -3.61
C ASP A 124 -7.57 37.20 -3.75
N GLN A 125 -6.60 37.05 -2.85
CA GLN A 125 -5.32 37.77 -2.94
C GLN A 125 -4.58 37.44 -4.24
N MET A 126 -4.56 36.17 -4.66
CA MET A 126 -3.95 35.78 -5.94
C MET A 126 -4.64 36.47 -7.13
N VAL A 127 -5.97 36.52 -7.17
CA VAL A 127 -6.73 37.20 -8.23
C VAL A 127 -6.39 38.70 -8.24
N GLN A 128 -6.32 39.34 -7.07
CA GLN A 128 -5.95 40.75 -6.96
C GLN A 128 -4.53 41.02 -7.47
N THR A 129 -3.54 40.20 -7.10
CA THR A 129 -2.17 40.32 -7.62
C THR A 129 -2.12 40.12 -9.13
N ILE A 130 -2.84 39.13 -9.67
CA ILE A 130 -2.87 38.87 -11.12
C ILE A 130 -3.48 40.05 -11.88
N LEU A 131 -4.59 40.62 -11.40
CA LEU A 131 -5.30 41.69 -12.11
C LEU A 131 -4.67 43.07 -11.88
N GLY A 132 -4.26 43.36 -10.66
CA GLY A 132 -3.70 44.65 -10.25
C GLY A 132 -2.24 44.81 -10.64
N GLU A 133 -1.40 43.83 -10.28
CA GLU A 133 0.05 43.89 -10.50
C GLU A 133 0.49 43.21 -11.80
N ARG A 134 -0.38 42.40 -12.42
CA ARG A 134 -0.08 41.62 -13.65
C ARG A 134 1.10 40.67 -13.47
N GLN A 135 1.22 40.10 -12.28
CA GLN A 135 2.29 39.17 -11.91
C GLN A 135 1.74 37.80 -11.53
N ILE A 136 2.57 36.77 -11.69
CA ILE A 136 2.26 35.42 -11.22
C ILE A 136 2.48 35.38 -9.71
N PRO A 137 1.45 35.07 -8.89
CA PRO A 137 1.53 35.18 -7.44
C PRO A 137 2.17 33.93 -6.82
N THR A 138 3.42 33.62 -7.20
CA THR A 138 4.11 32.36 -6.83
C THR A 138 4.21 32.16 -5.32
N LYS A 139 4.42 33.23 -4.55
CA LYS A 139 4.47 33.16 -3.07
C LYS A 139 3.11 32.79 -2.47
N LEU A 140 2.02 33.35 -2.99
CA LEU A 140 0.66 33.02 -2.54
C LEU A 140 0.26 31.60 -2.96
N GLN A 141 0.67 31.16 -4.16
CA GLN A 141 0.49 29.77 -4.61
C GLN A 141 1.22 28.80 -3.66
N PHE A 142 2.41 29.16 -3.19
CA PHE A 142 3.15 28.36 -2.22
C PHE A 142 2.41 28.30 -0.87
N THR A 143 2.00 29.45 -0.33
CA THR A 143 1.23 29.49 0.92
C THR A 143 -0.04 28.66 0.81
N LEU A 144 -0.75 28.71 -0.32
CA LEU A 144 -1.92 27.88 -0.57
C LEU A 144 -1.56 26.39 -0.61
N SER A 145 -0.48 26.00 -1.28
CA SER A 145 -0.09 24.58 -1.33
C SER A 145 0.27 24.04 0.04
N GLN A 146 0.96 24.82 0.87
CA GLN A 146 1.28 24.43 2.25
C GLN A 146 0.02 24.33 3.12
N ARG A 147 -0.92 25.27 2.96
CA ARG A 147 -2.21 25.17 3.64
C ARG A 147 -2.96 23.90 3.25
N LEU A 148 -3.09 23.61 1.96
CA LEU A 148 -3.77 22.40 1.48
C LEU A 148 -3.07 21.12 1.94
N TYR A 149 -1.75 21.13 2.03
CA TYR A 149 -0.97 20.04 2.61
C TYR A 149 -1.36 19.80 4.07
N TYR A 150 -1.30 20.83 4.93
CA TYR A 150 -1.66 20.69 6.34
C TYR A 150 -3.15 20.37 6.54
N GLU A 151 -4.05 20.89 5.70
CA GLU A 151 -5.48 20.52 5.72
C GLU A 151 -5.68 19.03 5.43
N GLU A 152 -4.97 18.46 4.44
CA GLU A 152 -5.03 17.01 4.16
C GLU A 152 -4.39 16.19 5.29
N LEU A 153 -3.33 16.70 5.96
CA LEU A 153 -2.74 16.05 7.13
C LEU A 153 -3.70 15.98 8.31
N VAL A 154 -4.39 17.09 8.63
CA VAL A 154 -5.35 17.16 9.75
C VAL A 154 -6.62 16.36 9.46
N LYS A 155 -7.04 16.30 8.19
CA LYS A 155 -8.17 15.47 7.77
C LYS A 155 -7.96 13.99 8.14
N GLY A 156 -6.71 13.53 8.16
CA GLY A 156 -6.37 12.16 8.54
C GLY A 156 -6.68 11.15 7.44
N ASP A 157 -6.94 9.90 7.84
CA ASP A 157 -7.09 8.77 6.92
C ASP A 157 -5.93 8.65 5.93
N LEU A 158 -4.71 8.75 6.44
CA LEU A 158 -3.47 8.59 5.69
C LEU A 158 -2.90 7.18 5.87
N PHE A 159 -2.12 6.74 4.90
CA PHE A 159 -1.32 5.53 4.99
C PHE A 159 0.06 5.89 5.55
N TRP A 160 0.38 5.30 6.70
CA TRP A 160 1.63 5.56 7.44
C TRP A 160 2.64 4.42 7.28
N MET A 161 3.84 4.62 7.83
CA MET A 161 4.85 3.56 7.95
C MET A 161 4.28 2.33 8.66
N GLN A 162 3.49 2.54 9.72
CA GLN A 162 2.76 1.51 10.44
C GLN A 162 1.29 1.94 10.56
N ASN A 163 0.38 1.06 10.18
CA ASN A 163 -1.05 1.26 10.29
C ASN A 163 -1.61 0.20 11.24
N ASP A 164 -2.08 0.65 12.40
CA ASP A 164 -2.39 -0.22 13.54
C ASP A 164 -3.38 -1.35 13.19
N PRO A 165 -3.18 -2.55 13.79
CA PRO A 165 -4.13 -3.64 13.66
C PRO A 165 -5.52 -3.26 14.16
N GLN A 166 -6.50 -3.59 13.34
CA GLN A 166 -7.93 -3.47 13.60
C GLN A 166 -8.56 -4.86 13.60
N SER A 167 -9.71 -4.99 14.26
CA SER A 167 -10.45 -6.26 14.33
C SER A 167 -11.88 -6.08 13.88
N GLN A 168 -12.35 -7.03 13.06
CA GLN A 168 -13.72 -7.19 12.64
C GLN A 168 -14.25 -8.54 13.13
N TRP A 169 -15.44 -8.54 13.73
CA TRP A 169 -16.11 -9.77 14.13
C TRP A 169 -16.78 -10.43 12.92
N LEU A 170 -16.47 -11.72 12.68
CA LEU A 170 -17.03 -12.49 11.57
C LEU A 170 -18.18 -13.40 12.02
N GLY A 171 -18.21 -13.80 13.29
CA GLY A 171 -19.28 -14.68 13.77
C GLY A 171 -18.94 -15.41 15.07
N ASN A 172 -19.90 -16.20 15.54
CA ASN A 172 -19.68 -17.17 16.61
C ASN A 172 -19.64 -18.57 16.00
N LEU A 173 -18.71 -19.39 16.47
CA LEU A 173 -18.54 -20.78 16.06
C LEU A 173 -19.11 -21.73 17.13
N ALA A 174 -19.21 -23.00 16.77
CA ALA A 174 -19.57 -24.05 17.73
C ALA A 174 -18.53 -24.11 18.88
N GLY A 175 -18.97 -24.60 20.05
CA GLY A 175 -18.08 -24.69 21.22
C GLY A 175 -17.75 -23.35 21.89
N GLY A 176 -18.44 -22.26 21.54
CA GLY A 176 -18.28 -20.96 22.19
C GLY A 176 -17.11 -20.12 21.66
N ARG A 177 -16.43 -20.57 20.60
CA ARG A 177 -15.38 -19.80 19.92
C ARG A 177 -15.98 -18.65 19.10
N ARG A 178 -15.17 -17.63 18.84
CA ARG A 178 -15.54 -16.47 18.03
C ARG A 178 -14.60 -16.36 16.86
N GLN A 179 -15.10 -16.01 15.69
CA GLN A 179 -14.25 -15.77 14.54
C GLN A 179 -14.04 -14.26 14.37
N PHE A 180 -12.79 -13.87 14.19
CA PHE A 180 -12.39 -12.50 13.93
C PHE A 180 -11.53 -12.43 12.68
N ARG A 181 -11.61 -11.29 11.99
CA ARG A 181 -10.67 -10.85 10.98
C ARG A 181 -9.86 -9.69 11.53
N LEU A 182 -8.55 -9.89 11.64
CA LEU A 182 -7.61 -8.83 11.91
C LEU A 182 -7.08 -8.29 10.59
N HIS A 183 -6.87 -6.98 10.51
CA HIS A 183 -6.19 -6.37 9.37
C HIS A 183 -5.29 -5.22 9.81
N TRP A 184 -4.14 -5.11 9.17
CA TRP A 184 -3.14 -4.05 9.40
C TRP A 184 -2.37 -3.79 8.11
N ALA A 185 -1.58 -2.72 8.09
CA ALA A 185 -0.74 -2.44 6.93
C ALA A 185 0.55 -1.73 7.33
N THR A 186 1.57 -1.88 6.51
CA THR A 186 2.89 -1.28 6.70
C THR A 186 3.38 -0.70 5.39
N TYR A 187 4.16 0.37 5.46
CA TYR A 187 4.96 0.81 4.33
C TYR A 187 6.34 0.17 4.51
N ASP A 188 6.59 -0.94 3.81
CA ASP A 188 7.83 -1.70 4.00
C ASP A 188 9.00 -0.90 3.44
N SER A 189 9.89 -0.43 4.31
CA SER A 189 11.06 0.37 3.92
C SER A 189 12.15 -0.45 3.21
N GLN A 190 12.14 -1.78 3.30
CA GLN A 190 13.15 -2.62 2.63
C GLN A 190 12.89 -2.72 1.13
N VAL A 191 11.62 -2.86 0.75
CA VAL A 191 11.20 -2.95 -0.66
C VAL A 191 10.51 -1.67 -1.16
N ASN A 192 10.30 -0.70 -0.26
CA ASN A 192 9.64 0.58 -0.51
C ASN A 192 8.21 0.44 -1.08
N LEU A 193 7.42 -0.48 -0.51
CA LEU A 193 6.06 -0.78 -0.98
C LEU A 193 5.03 -0.82 0.16
N PRO A 194 3.77 -0.39 -0.08
CA PRO A 194 2.67 -0.68 0.83
C PRO A 194 2.36 -2.17 0.86
N VAL A 195 2.26 -2.72 2.08
CA VAL A 195 1.93 -4.12 2.33
C VAL A 195 0.74 -4.20 3.28
N ILE A 196 -0.30 -4.92 2.89
CA ILE A 196 -1.55 -5.06 3.64
C ILE A 196 -1.70 -6.51 4.09
N TYR A 197 -2.07 -6.72 5.35
CA TYR A 197 -2.26 -8.04 5.95
C TYR A 197 -3.72 -8.25 6.37
N LEU A 198 -4.22 -9.47 6.14
CA LEU A 198 -5.52 -9.93 6.63
C LEU A 198 -5.32 -11.28 7.30
N MET A 199 -5.73 -11.39 8.56
CA MET A 199 -5.68 -12.65 9.31
C MET A 199 -7.08 -13.01 9.81
N GLU A 200 -7.60 -14.16 9.40
CA GLU A 200 -8.76 -14.77 10.03
C GLU A 200 -8.29 -15.71 11.15
N LEU A 201 -8.90 -15.58 12.32
CA LEU A 201 -8.57 -16.39 13.49
C LEU A 201 -9.81 -16.83 14.25
N GLU A 202 -9.68 -17.92 15.01
CA GLU A 202 -10.64 -18.33 16.02
C GLU A 202 -10.14 -17.92 17.41
N ASP A 203 -10.99 -17.23 18.17
CA ASP A 203 -10.76 -16.84 19.55
C ASP A 203 -11.52 -17.77 20.49
N SER A 204 -10.77 -18.57 21.23
CA SER A 204 -11.25 -19.48 22.28
C SER A 204 -11.21 -18.83 23.68
N GLY A 205 -10.74 -17.59 23.77
CA GLY A 205 -10.64 -16.84 25.01
C GLY A 205 -12.00 -16.52 25.63
N ARG A 206 -12.01 -16.34 26.95
CA ARG A 206 -13.24 -16.07 27.71
C ARG A 206 -13.92 -14.76 27.28
N ILE A 207 -13.13 -13.69 27.16
CA ILE A 207 -13.57 -12.35 26.74
C ILE A 207 -13.19 -12.19 25.28
N GLY A 208 -14.11 -11.81 24.39
CA GLY A 208 -13.79 -11.67 22.96
C GLY A 208 -12.62 -10.70 22.72
N LEU A 209 -11.71 -11.08 21.82
CA LEU A 209 -10.40 -10.45 21.62
C LEU A 209 -10.41 -8.90 21.70
N PRO A 210 -11.19 -8.14 20.89
CA PRO A 210 -11.11 -6.67 20.90
C PRO A 210 -11.59 -6.01 22.20
N LYS A 211 -12.31 -6.74 23.06
CA LYS A 211 -12.80 -6.27 24.36
C LYS A 211 -11.88 -6.67 25.51
N ASP A 212 -10.92 -7.55 25.25
CA ASP A 212 -9.94 -7.99 26.24
C ASP A 212 -8.84 -6.94 26.37
N GLN A 213 -8.85 -6.20 27.49
CA GLN A 213 -7.93 -5.09 27.74
C GLN A 213 -6.46 -5.52 27.87
N ARG A 214 -6.20 -6.81 28.02
CA ARG A 214 -4.84 -7.36 28.10
C ARG A 214 -4.41 -7.94 26.75
N ARG A 215 -5.20 -8.87 26.20
CA ARG A 215 -4.82 -9.59 24.96
C ARG A 215 -4.81 -8.67 23.74
N TRP A 216 -5.75 -7.74 23.62
CA TRP A 216 -5.83 -6.92 22.41
C TRP A 216 -4.61 -6.00 22.23
N PRO A 217 -4.16 -5.22 23.24
CA PRO A 217 -2.93 -4.45 23.11
C PRO A 217 -1.68 -5.30 22.84
N GLU A 218 -1.58 -6.50 23.45
CA GLU A 218 -0.49 -7.44 23.20
C GLU A 218 -0.49 -7.92 21.74
N VAL A 219 -1.64 -8.30 21.20
CA VAL A 219 -1.83 -8.68 19.78
C VAL A 219 -1.46 -7.52 18.85
N GLN A 220 -1.92 -6.30 19.16
CA GLN A 220 -1.58 -5.13 18.34
C GLN A 220 -0.07 -4.89 18.31
N ALA A 221 0.61 -4.95 19.46
CA ALA A 221 2.05 -4.79 19.55
C ALA A 221 2.82 -5.90 18.80
N HIS A 222 2.40 -7.16 18.95
CA HIS A 222 3.01 -8.31 18.28
C HIS A 222 2.93 -8.17 16.75
N LEU A 223 1.74 -7.91 16.20
CA LEU A 223 1.54 -7.78 14.75
C LEU A 223 2.27 -6.56 14.18
N SER A 224 2.30 -5.43 14.91
CA SER A 224 3.05 -4.24 14.49
C SER A 224 4.56 -4.46 14.47
N ALA A 225 5.11 -5.27 15.39
CA ALA A 225 6.54 -5.60 15.44
C ALA A 225 6.97 -6.52 14.29
N GLN A 226 6.12 -7.46 13.89
CA GLN A 226 6.41 -8.41 12.81
C GLN A 226 6.23 -7.82 11.41
N ALA A 227 5.52 -6.71 11.28
CA ALA A 227 5.27 -6.02 10.00
C ALA A 227 6.46 -5.19 9.47
N LEU A 228 7.63 -5.26 10.10
CA LEU A 228 8.79 -4.41 9.80
C LEU A 228 9.87 -5.05 8.92
N GLY A 229 9.72 -6.31 8.52
CA GLY A 229 10.64 -6.96 7.60
C GLY A 229 9.95 -8.13 6.91
N GLY A 230 10.41 -8.48 5.70
CA GLY A 230 9.86 -9.51 4.81
C GLY A 230 9.86 -10.94 5.36
N LEU A 231 9.38 -11.13 6.59
CA LEU A 231 9.13 -12.42 7.23
C LEU A 231 8.18 -13.23 6.36
N LYS A 232 8.38 -14.55 6.35
CA LYS A 232 7.44 -15.44 5.68
C LYS A 232 6.12 -15.45 6.44
N LEU A 233 5.00 -15.65 5.74
CA LEU A 233 3.68 -15.75 6.38
C LEU A 233 3.66 -16.85 7.44
N LEU A 234 4.35 -17.97 7.18
CA LEU A 234 4.51 -19.07 8.12
C LEU A 234 5.13 -18.61 9.45
N THR A 235 6.15 -17.76 9.39
CA THR A 235 6.84 -17.25 10.59
C THR A 235 5.92 -16.37 11.42
N ILE A 236 5.16 -15.48 10.75
CA ILE A 236 4.17 -14.61 11.39
C ILE A 236 3.08 -15.46 12.06
N ALA A 237 2.48 -16.37 11.30
CA ALA A 237 1.35 -17.17 11.80
C ALA A 237 1.76 -18.14 12.92
N LYS A 238 2.93 -18.78 12.83
CA LYS A 238 3.45 -19.62 13.90
C LYS A 238 3.80 -18.82 15.15
N GLY A 239 4.52 -17.70 15.01
CA GLY A 239 4.85 -16.85 16.16
C GLY A 239 3.59 -16.34 16.85
N PHE A 240 2.56 -15.96 16.09
CA PHE A 240 1.27 -15.56 16.64
C PHE A 240 0.56 -16.71 17.37
N ASP A 241 0.49 -17.88 16.75
CA ASP A 241 -0.13 -19.07 17.34
C ASP A 241 0.61 -19.56 18.61
N GLU A 242 1.94 -19.41 18.66
CA GLU A 242 2.78 -19.76 19.81
C GLU A 242 2.65 -18.76 20.98
N ASP A 243 2.56 -17.45 20.68
CA ASP A 243 2.47 -16.39 21.69
C ASP A 243 1.07 -16.26 22.31
N PHE A 244 0.02 -16.72 21.61
CA PHE A 244 -1.38 -16.57 22.04
C PHE A 244 -2.13 -17.90 22.05
N ASP A 245 -2.05 -18.63 23.17
CA ASP A 245 -2.67 -19.96 23.37
C ASP A 245 -4.18 -20.06 23.06
N ASP A 246 -4.90 -18.95 23.12
CA ASP A 246 -6.34 -18.91 22.89
C ASP A 246 -6.75 -18.28 21.55
N LEU A 247 -5.79 -17.89 20.70
CA LEU A 247 -6.01 -17.32 19.37
C LEU A 247 -5.41 -18.20 18.28
N HIS A 248 -6.28 -18.72 17.42
CA HIS A 248 -5.92 -19.75 16.44
C HIS A 248 -5.99 -19.19 15.02
N PRO A 249 -4.88 -18.75 14.40
CA PRO A 249 -4.89 -18.23 13.04
C PRO A 249 -5.26 -19.33 12.03
N LYS A 250 -6.31 -19.08 11.24
CA LYS A 250 -6.82 -20.03 10.24
C LYS A 250 -6.44 -19.68 8.82
N ARG A 251 -6.35 -18.39 8.51
CA ARG A 251 -5.97 -17.90 7.19
C ARG A 251 -5.23 -16.58 7.34
N LEU A 252 -4.05 -16.46 6.75
CA LEU A 252 -3.26 -15.24 6.71
C LEU A 252 -2.99 -14.89 5.25
N ARG A 253 -3.36 -13.68 4.84
CA ARG A 253 -3.09 -13.12 3.51
C ARG A 253 -2.21 -11.89 3.62
N ARG A 254 -1.33 -11.72 2.65
CA ARG A 254 -0.50 -10.52 2.49
C ARG A 254 -0.58 -10.04 1.05
N PHE A 255 -0.84 -8.74 0.91
CA PHE A 255 -0.97 -8.06 -0.38
C PHE A 255 0.14 -7.02 -0.51
N HIS A 256 0.99 -7.18 -1.51
CA HIS A 256 1.99 -6.19 -1.90
C HIS A 256 1.41 -5.32 -3.02
N VAL A 257 1.36 -4.01 -2.77
CA VAL A 257 0.86 -3.01 -3.72
C VAL A 257 2.02 -2.40 -4.49
N GLY A 258 2.39 -3.03 -5.60
CA GLY A 258 3.48 -2.62 -6.47
C GLY A 258 4.46 -3.78 -6.76
N PRO A 259 5.59 -3.49 -7.43
CA PRO A 259 6.03 -2.17 -7.89
C PRO A 259 5.15 -1.54 -8.99
N MET A 260 5.28 -0.22 -9.13
CA MET A 260 4.74 0.56 -10.25
C MET A 260 5.84 0.76 -11.29
N TYR A 261 5.61 0.30 -12.50
CA TYR A 261 6.45 0.56 -13.66
C TYR A 261 5.86 1.71 -14.46
N SER A 262 6.70 2.66 -14.87
CA SER A 262 6.29 3.77 -15.72
C SER A 262 7.38 4.13 -16.71
N HIS A 263 7.05 4.24 -18.00
CA HIS A 263 8.03 4.64 -19.00
C HIS A 263 8.66 5.99 -18.65
N ALA A 264 7.84 6.95 -18.21
CA ALA A 264 8.27 8.30 -17.87
C ALA A 264 9.04 8.45 -16.55
N TYR A 265 8.88 7.55 -15.57
CA TYR A 265 9.31 7.81 -14.19
C TYR A 265 10.29 6.77 -13.63
N THR A 266 10.24 5.53 -14.13
CA THR A 266 11.05 4.46 -13.59
C THR A 266 12.09 3.97 -14.58
N GLN A 267 13.14 3.35 -14.10
CA GLN A 267 14.27 2.81 -14.86
C GLN A 267 14.50 1.33 -14.56
N GLN A 268 13.47 0.63 -14.06
CA GLN A 268 13.54 -0.79 -13.77
C GLN A 268 13.93 -1.58 -15.02
N ALA A 269 14.78 -2.59 -14.85
CA ALA A 269 15.16 -3.49 -15.91
C ALA A 269 14.08 -4.56 -16.16
N GLY A 270 14.11 -5.18 -17.34
CA GLY A 270 13.30 -6.35 -17.66
C GLY A 270 12.20 -6.10 -18.71
N PRO A 271 11.48 -7.15 -19.11
CA PRO A 271 10.60 -7.14 -20.28
C PRO A 271 9.46 -6.13 -20.19
N LEU A 272 8.99 -5.80 -18.97
CA LEU A 272 7.91 -4.83 -18.79
C LEU A 272 8.35 -3.41 -19.15
N ARG A 273 9.62 -3.06 -18.98
CA ARG A 273 10.19 -1.78 -19.43
C ARG A 273 10.12 -1.66 -20.95
N ASP A 274 10.50 -2.72 -21.67
CA ASP A 274 10.48 -2.77 -23.13
C ASP A 274 9.06 -2.70 -23.67
N VAL A 275 8.11 -3.38 -23.00
CA VAL A 275 6.68 -3.30 -23.32
C VAL A 275 6.17 -1.86 -23.18
N LEU A 276 6.45 -1.19 -22.05
CA LEU A 276 6.00 0.18 -21.81
C LEU A 276 6.64 1.20 -22.77
N SER A 277 7.90 1.00 -23.12
CA SER A 277 8.62 1.82 -24.10
C SER A 277 8.02 1.69 -25.51
N GLU A 278 7.75 0.47 -25.94
CA GLU A 278 7.24 0.20 -27.30
C GLU A 278 5.75 0.55 -27.45
N ALA A 279 4.97 0.45 -26.37
CA ALA A 279 3.54 0.81 -26.38
C ALA A 279 3.28 2.26 -26.81
N LYS A 280 4.27 3.16 -26.66
CA LYS A 280 4.17 4.60 -26.99
C LYS A 280 2.81 5.16 -26.53
N ALA A 281 2.44 4.78 -25.31
CA ALA A 281 1.16 5.13 -24.73
C ALA A 281 1.11 6.65 -24.48
N PRO A 282 -0.09 7.27 -24.58
CA PRO A 282 -0.20 8.68 -24.25
C PRO A 282 0.12 8.91 -22.76
N GLU A 283 0.43 10.15 -22.41
CA GLU A 283 0.71 10.54 -21.03
C GLU A 283 -0.38 10.04 -20.08
N GLY A 284 0.03 9.37 -19.00
CA GLY A 284 -0.89 8.81 -18.00
C GLY A 284 -1.35 7.38 -18.28
N GLN A 285 -1.01 6.82 -19.45
CA GLN A 285 -1.28 5.41 -19.81
C GLN A 285 0.01 4.57 -19.96
N ASP A 286 1.17 5.16 -19.72
CA ASP A 286 2.49 4.55 -19.83
C ASP A 286 2.91 3.87 -18.52
N TRP A 287 2.05 3.03 -17.93
CA TRP A 287 2.31 2.38 -16.65
C TRP A 287 1.82 0.94 -16.57
N ALA A 288 2.37 0.20 -15.61
CA ALA A 288 1.84 -1.07 -15.14
C ALA A 288 2.08 -1.20 -13.64
N LEU A 289 1.08 -1.64 -12.88
CA LEU A 289 1.19 -1.89 -11.45
C LEU A 289 1.16 -3.40 -11.20
N VAL A 290 2.14 -3.90 -10.44
CA VAL A 290 2.13 -5.28 -9.97
C VAL A 290 1.34 -5.37 -8.66
N TRP A 291 0.58 -6.44 -8.52
CA TRP A 291 -0.13 -6.79 -7.29
C TRP A 291 0.22 -8.23 -6.95
N THR A 292 0.84 -8.45 -5.80
CA THR A 292 1.20 -9.81 -5.35
C THR A 292 0.40 -10.18 -4.12
N GLU A 293 -0.30 -11.30 -4.19
CA GLU A 293 -0.99 -11.91 -3.06
C GLU A 293 -0.21 -13.15 -2.60
N GLU A 294 0.04 -13.23 -1.30
CA GLU A 294 0.49 -14.45 -0.62
C GLU A 294 -0.62 -14.90 0.33
N GLU A 295 -0.87 -16.20 0.40
CA GLU A 295 -1.86 -16.77 1.31
C GLU A 295 -1.29 -17.98 2.04
N LEU A 296 -1.55 -18.06 3.34
CA LEU A 296 -1.26 -19.19 4.21
C LEU A 296 -2.56 -19.67 4.86
N ILE A 297 -2.83 -20.97 4.80
CA ILE A 297 -4.01 -21.61 5.36
C ILE A 297 -3.57 -22.62 6.42
N SER A 298 -4.29 -22.68 7.55
CA SER A 298 -4.16 -23.75 8.53
C SER A 298 -4.72 -25.06 7.96
N ASP A 299 -3.90 -26.11 7.93
CA ASP A 299 -4.23 -27.44 7.43
C ASP A 299 -4.87 -28.30 8.52
N ARG A 300 -4.26 -28.33 9.71
CA ARG A 300 -4.72 -29.14 10.83
C ARG A 300 -4.33 -28.56 12.18
N VAL A 301 -4.97 -29.07 13.23
CA VAL A 301 -4.69 -28.71 14.62
C VAL A 301 -4.01 -29.88 15.32
N ILE A 302 -3.01 -29.59 16.15
CA ILE A 302 -2.37 -30.54 17.06
C ILE A 302 -2.50 -30.06 18.50
N GLU A 303 -2.47 -30.99 19.45
CA GLU A 303 -2.39 -30.67 20.88
C GLU A 303 -0.94 -30.74 21.34
N GLU A 304 -0.47 -29.68 22.00
CA GLU A 304 0.85 -29.62 22.61
C GLU A 304 0.74 -29.36 24.11
N LYS A 305 1.69 -29.88 24.90
CA LYS A 305 1.71 -29.64 26.35
C LYS A 305 2.12 -28.20 26.63
N ALA A 306 1.23 -27.42 27.23
CA ALA A 306 1.55 -26.15 27.84
C ALA A 306 1.78 -26.35 29.34
N GLY A 307 3.03 -26.25 29.80
CA GLY A 307 3.37 -26.48 31.21
C GLY A 307 3.10 -27.91 31.68
N TRP A 308 2.95 -28.09 33.01
CA TRP A 308 2.88 -29.42 33.63
C TRP A 308 1.49 -30.07 33.59
N PHE A 309 0.41 -29.28 33.44
CA PHE A 309 -0.97 -29.75 33.61
C PHE A 309 -1.95 -29.25 32.54
N SER A 310 -1.49 -28.58 31.48
CA SER A 310 -2.36 -28.07 30.40
C SER A 310 -1.89 -28.54 29.03
N THR A 311 -2.83 -28.60 28.10
CA THR A 311 -2.58 -28.74 26.67
C THR A 311 -3.16 -27.53 25.96
N VAL A 312 -2.52 -27.14 24.85
CA VAL A 312 -2.94 -26.05 23.97
C VAL A 312 -3.04 -26.57 22.55
N GLU A 313 -3.98 -26.01 21.80
CA GLU A 313 -4.10 -26.27 20.38
C GLU A 313 -3.08 -25.43 19.62
N ARG A 314 -2.39 -26.05 18.66
CA ARG A 314 -1.48 -25.37 17.73
C ARG A 314 -1.85 -25.69 16.29
N GLN A 315 -1.70 -24.70 15.42
CA GLN A 315 -1.99 -24.77 14.00
C GLN A 315 -0.78 -25.32 13.23
N ILE A 316 -1.05 -26.28 12.36
CA ILE A 316 -0.11 -26.72 11.33
C ILE A 316 -0.60 -26.14 10.01
N PHE A 317 0.26 -25.35 9.37
CA PHE A 317 -0.09 -24.66 8.13
C PHE A 317 0.28 -25.47 6.89
N ALA A 318 -0.54 -25.36 5.84
CA ALA A 318 -0.23 -25.90 4.53
C ALA A 318 0.88 -25.07 3.86
N LEU A 319 1.92 -25.73 3.36
CA LEU A 319 2.97 -25.10 2.56
C LEU A 319 2.89 -25.62 1.13
N ASP A 320 3.29 -24.79 0.16
CA ASP A 320 3.33 -25.21 -1.24
C ASP A 320 4.28 -26.42 -1.42
N PRO A 321 3.77 -27.59 -1.81
CA PRO A 321 4.58 -28.81 -1.97
C PRO A 321 5.60 -28.69 -3.11
N PHE A 322 5.41 -27.77 -4.06
CA PHE A 322 6.33 -27.53 -5.17
C PHE A 322 7.39 -26.46 -4.87
N ALA A 323 7.23 -25.67 -3.80
CA ALA A 323 8.23 -24.68 -3.38
C ALA A 323 9.58 -25.34 -3.05
N ALA A 324 9.55 -26.53 -2.42
CA ALA A 324 10.75 -27.30 -2.12
C ALA A 324 11.47 -27.84 -3.39
N ALA A 325 10.75 -28.04 -4.49
CA ALA A 325 11.33 -28.54 -5.75
C ALA A 325 11.99 -27.44 -6.59
N ASN A 326 11.55 -26.18 -6.43
CA ASN A 326 12.10 -25.02 -7.14
C ASN A 326 13.18 -24.27 -6.34
N GLY A 327 13.52 -24.73 -5.13
CA GLY A 327 14.64 -24.22 -4.32
C GLY A 327 14.34 -22.97 -3.49
N GLU A 328 13.16 -22.39 -3.60
CA GLU A 328 12.72 -21.24 -2.78
C GLU A 328 11.52 -21.64 -1.92
N ASP A 329 11.74 -21.78 -0.61
CA ASP A 329 10.65 -21.95 0.36
C ASP A 329 9.88 -20.62 0.49
N LEU A 330 8.69 -20.57 -0.09
CA LEU A 330 7.78 -19.43 -0.05
C LEU A 330 7.28 -19.12 1.37
N GLY A 331 7.25 -20.12 2.27
CA GLY A 331 6.62 -20.01 3.60
C GLY A 331 5.17 -19.51 3.55
N ALA A 332 4.46 -19.86 2.48
CA ALA A 332 3.06 -19.59 2.22
C ALA A 332 2.43 -20.83 1.55
N THR A 333 1.11 -20.96 1.61
CA THR A 333 0.36 -22.01 0.91
C THR A 333 0.32 -21.75 -0.59
N ARG A 334 0.18 -20.48 -0.99
CA ARG A 334 0.24 -20.05 -2.40
C ARG A 334 0.70 -18.60 -2.53
N GLN A 335 1.22 -18.27 -3.71
CA GLN A 335 1.49 -16.91 -4.14
C GLN A 335 0.92 -16.69 -5.54
N GLU A 336 0.16 -15.60 -5.74
CA GLU A 336 -0.40 -15.21 -7.03
C GLU A 336 0.08 -13.79 -7.38
N ARG A 337 0.61 -13.63 -8.60
CA ARG A 337 1.01 -12.33 -9.12
C ARG A 337 0.04 -11.88 -10.20
N SER A 338 -0.43 -10.66 -10.05
CA SER A 338 -1.27 -9.96 -11.01
C SER A 338 -0.59 -8.70 -11.52
N ILE A 339 -0.96 -8.28 -12.72
CA ILE A 339 -0.54 -7.01 -13.30
C ILE A 339 -1.77 -6.21 -13.73
N ILE A 340 -1.78 -4.93 -13.39
CA ILE A 340 -2.81 -3.97 -13.79
C ILE A 340 -2.14 -3.00 -14.75
N LEU A 341 -2.68 -2.86 -15.96
CA LEU A 341 -2.07 -2.02 -16.99
C LEU A 341 -3.11 -1.47 -17.98
N PRO A 342 -2.88 -0.31 -18.60
CA PRO A 342 -3.74 0.20 -19.66
C PRO A 342 -3.74 -0.68 -20.91
N GLN A 343 -4.77 -0.53 -21.72
CA GLN A 343 -4.99 -1.33 -22.93
C GLN A 343 -3.81 -1.32 -23.93
N ARG A 344 -3.14 -0.18 -24.13
CA ARG A 344 -2.00 -0.09 -25.07
C ARG A 344 -0.78 -0.90 -24.61
N PRO A 345 -0.27 -0.73 -23.37
CA PRO A 345 0.73 -1.64 -22.82
C PRO A 345 0.36 -3.12 -22.90
N PHE A 346 -0.91 -3.45 -22.63
CA PHE A 346 -1.39 -4.83 -22.73
C PHE A 346 -1.29 -5.40 -24.15
N GLN A 347 -1.66 -4.63 -25.18
CA GLN A 347 -1.54 -5.08 -26.58
C GLN A 347 -0.09 -5.47 -26.93
N VAL A 348 0.87 -4.64 -26.56
CA VAL A 348 2.30 -4.96 -26.78
C VAL A 348 2.75 -6.15 -25.95
N LEU A 349 2.27 -6.28 -24.71
CA LEU A 349 2.58 -7.44 -23.85
C LEU A 349 2.11 -8.76 -24.50
N GLU A 350 0.89 -8.78 -25.04
CA GLU A 350 0.30 -9.94 -25.71
C GLU A 350 0.95 -10.27 -27.05
N GLU A 351 1.45 -9.25 -27.77
CA GLU A 351 2.22 -9.46 -29.00
C GLU A 351 3.61 -10.03 -28.72
N LYS A 352 4.32 -9.48 -27.73
CA LYS A 352 5.69 -9.91 -27.39
C LYS A 352 5.76 -11.23 -26.65
N LYS A 353 4.75 -11.53 -25.82
CA LYS A 353 4.71 -12.71 -24.93
C LYS A 353 6.04 -12.98 -24.21
N PRO A 354 6.58 -12.00 -23.46
CA PRO A 354 7.82 -12.20 -22.75
C PRO A 354 7.72 -13.35 -21.74
N ALA A 355 8.83 -14.07 -21.55
CA ALA A 355 8.91 -15.17 -20.59
C ALA A 355 8.54 -14.68 -19.17
N GLY A 356 7.81 -15.51 -18.42
CA GLY A 356 7.37 -15.21 -17.05
C GLY A 356 6.00 -14.51 -16.94
N PHE A 357 5.37 -14.09 -18.04
CA PHE A 357 4.05 -13.42 -18.02
C PHE A 357 2.87 -14.32 -18.36
N ALA A 358 3.12 -15.57 -18.78
CA ALA A 358 2.07 -16.51 -19.15
C ALA A 358 1.16 -16.87 -17.97
N SER A 359 1.73 -17.06 -16.78
CA SER A 359 1.01 -17.40 -15.54
C SER A 359 0.54 -16.18 -14.74
N VAL A 360 0.87 -14.97 -15.17
CA VAL A 360 0.49 -13.72 -14.49
C VAL A 360 -0.92 -13.33 -14.92
N ARG A 361 -1.80 -13.10 -13.95
CA ARG A 361 -3.16 -12.60 -14.19
C ARG A 361 -3.12 -11.15 -14.65
N LYS A 362 -3.88 -10.79 -15.69
CA LYS A 362 -3.81 -9.45 -16.30
C LYS A 362 -5.15 -8.72 -16.14
N PHE A 363 -5.09 -7.54 -15.52
CA PHE A 363 -6.21 -6.61 -15.41
C PHE A 363 -5.96 -5.43 -16.33
N VAL A 364 -6.78 -5.32 -17.37
CA VAL A 364 -6.61 -4.34 -18.45
C VAL A 364 -7.57 -3.19 -18.25
N VAL A 365 -7.01 -1.99 -18.12
CA VAL A 365 -7.77 -0.74 -18.01
C VAL A 365 -8.11 -0.23 -19.41
N SER A 366 -9.41 -0.18 -19.73
CA SER A 366 -9.92 0.41 -20.97
C SER A 366 -9.79 1.93 -20.98
N GLN A 367 -9.91 2.54 -22.17
CA GLN A 367 -9.96 4.01 -22.30
C GLN A 367 -11.11 4.66 -21.51
N THR A 368 -12.19 3.91 -21.27
CA THR A 368 -13.35 4.38 -20.47
C THR A 368 -13.17 4.17 -18.96
N GLY A 369 -12.00 3.70 -18.51
CA GLY A 369 -11.69 3.44 -17.10
C GLY A 369 -12.19 2.10 -16.56
N ARG A 370 -13.00 1.35 -17.35
CA ARG A 370 -13.42 -0.02 -16.99
C ARG A 370 -12.23 -0.97 -16.96
N VAL A 371 -12.22 -1.88 -15.99
CA VAL A 371 -11.21 -2.93 -15.84
C VAL A 371 -11.78 -4.26 -16.34
N LEU A 372 -11.02 -4.95 -17.19
CA LEU A 372 -11.34 -6.26 -17.74
C LEU A 372 -10.22 -7.25 -17.38
N GLN A 373 -10.57 -8.49 -17.07
CA GLN A 373 -9.57 -9.54 -16.80
C GLN A 373 -9.31 -10.36 -18.05
N TYR A 374 -8.04 -10.69 -18.29
CA TYR A 374 -7.54 -11.52 -19.40
C TYR A 374 -6.58 -12.61 -18.92
#